data_AF-A0A6J7ZZH1-F1
#
_entry.id   AF-A0A6J7ZZH1-F1
#
_cell.length_a   1.000
_cell.length_b   1.000
_cell.length_c   1.000
_cell.angle_alpha   90.00
_cell.angle_beta   90.00
_cell.angle_gamma   90.00
#
_symmetry.space_group_name_H-M   'P 1'
#
loop_
_entity.id
_entity.type
_entity.pdbx_description
1 polymer ?
#
loop_
_entity_poly.entity_id
_entity_poly.type
_entity_poly.pdbx_seq_one_letter_code
_entity_poly.pdbx_strand_id
1 'polypeptide(L)'
;MGSLIKRIEDQVINFYHDNSRLTAVGNTSFCRLRPLWVVPSRDSDRDTCACKLHENIQFIVNTLIRVKVLETHSLKEIVNLSVCNSEDLDCMYGRCQKCSKKEMIDRNSGNYDKKEEVTWFQWITKKEKRIVKTEEKDITLTVKDEMKGALGLLVDRFSEEMEMFRIHYFNIDNQLKYFRQLKENLQQNETLIHVDFSENFVCKLGYGENAYSFSSVSDSFEHGLCAIWTFLNPLLDEIQIKYPDIHTLHFFSDGPSTQYKQKGNFFLQNSWQKEDIHLPAATSMKVAMEKALLMVLMVHLRELQGEDIIDTASFVKSFNGKDSNVALFEVSRKEVEKNSTILSNLNLKTVPCTLKMQQLFTTAFGEIEYRDISCFCRKDGQHSGHE
;
A
#
# COMPACT_ATOMS: atom_id res chain seq x y z
N MET A 1 21.87 -2.19 -2.43
CA MET A 1 20.55 -2.49 -3.04
C MET A 1 20.66 -2.71 -4.55
N GLY A 2 21.23 -1.78 -5.33
CA GLY A 2 21.43 -1.99 -6.78
C GLY A 2 22.26 -3.23 -7.17
N SER A 3 23.24 -3.64 -6.35
CA SER A 3 24.01 -4.87 -6.58
C SER A 3 23.24 -6.18 -6.27
N LEU A 4 22.21 -6.10 -5.42
CA LEU A 4 21.40 -7.26 -5.05
C LEU A 4 20.29 -7.50 -6.08
N ILE A 5 19.66 -6.42 -6.56
CA ILE A 5 18.65 -6.48 -7.64
C ILE A 5 19.27 -7.04 -8.92
N LYS A 6 20.44 -6.52 -9.33
CA LYS A 6 21.16 -7.02 -10.51
C LYS A 6 21.55 -8.49 -10.39
N ARG A 7 21.95 -8.94 -9.20
CA ARG A 7 22.23 -10.36 -8.92
C ARG A 7 20.98 -11.25 -9.03
N ILE A 8 19.81 -10.75 -8.62
CA ILE A 8 18.55 -11.49 -8.73
C ILE A 8 18.13 -11.58 -10.21
N GLU A 9 18.22 -10.47 -10.95
CA GLU A 9 17.96 -10.43 -12.40
C GLU A 9 18.87 -11.40 -13.16
N ASP A 10 20.19 -11.33 -12.96
CA ASP A 10 21.16 -12.21 -13.63
C ASP A 10 20.92 -13.70 -13.32
N GLN A 11 20.51 -14.02 -12.09
CA GLN A 11 20.21 -15.40 -11.68
C GLN A 11 18.90 -15.92 -12.24
N VAL A 12 17.87 -15.08 -12.33
CA VAL A 12 16.60 -15.42 -12.98
C VAL A 12 16.83 -15.61 -14.47
N ILE A 13 17.62 -14.75 -15.13
CA ILE A 13 17.98 -14.87 -16.54
C ILE A 13 18.68 -16.21 -16.82
N ASN A 14 19.71 -16.55 -16.04
CA ASN A 14 20.42 -17.83 -16.21
C ASN A 14 19.49 -19.04 -15.99
N PHE A 15 18.58 -18.95 -15.02
CA PHE A 15 17.61 -20.00 -14.74
C PHE A 15 16.70 -20.30 -15.94
N TYR A 16 16.25 -19.28 -16.68
CA TYR A 16 15.38 -19.48 -17.85
C TYR A 16 16.14 -19.82 -19.13
N HIS A 17 17.38 -19.37 -19.28
CA HIS A 17 18.27 -19.82 -20.35
C HIS A 17 18.42 -21.36 -20.31
N ASP A 18 18.56 -21.92 -19.11
CA ASP A 18 18.64 -23.37 -18.87
C ASP A 18 17.30 -24.12 -19.08
N ASN A 19 16.17 -23.39 -19.15
CA ASN A 19 14.81 -23.93 -19.25
C ASN A 19 14.02 -23.39 -20.45
N SER A 20 14.72 -23.00 -21.52
CA SER A 20 14.23 -22.34 -22.76
C SER A 20 13.11 -23.06 -23.53
N ARG A 21 12.73 -24.28 -23.13
CA ARG A 21 11.63 -25.06 -23.75
C ARG A 21 10.26 -24.82 -23.12
N LEU A 22 10.16 -24.01 -22.07
CA LEU A 22 8.88 -23.71 -21.39
C LEU A 22 8.08 -22.68 -22.18
N THR A 23 6.93 -23.10 -22.73
CA THR A 23 6.03 -22.24 -23.51
C THR A 23 5.13 -21.34 -22.64
N ALA A 24 4.91 -21.73 -21.38
CA ALA A 24 4.18 -20.94 -20.39
C ALA A 24 4.67 -21.27 -18.97
N VAL A 25 4.93 -20.25 -18.15
CA VAL A 25 5.35 -20.40 -16.75
C VAL A 25 4.27 -19.85 -15.85
N GLY A 26 3.33 -20.71 -15.45
CA GLY A 26 2.36 -20.39 -14.41
C GLY A 26 3.04 -20.25 -13.04
N ASN A 27 2.33 -19.66 -12.07
CA ASN A 27 2.83 -19.45 -10.70
C ASN A 27 3.39 -20.75 -10.07
N THR A 28 2.74 -21.89 -10.28
CA THR A 28 3.19 -23.19 -9.79
C THR A 28 4.53 -23.62 -10.40
N SER A 29 4.70 -23.41 -11.70
CA SER A 29 5.96 -23.67 -12.39
C SER A 29 7.05 -22.75 -11.87
N PHE A 30 6.78 -21.44 -11.77
CA PHE A 30 7.71 -20.47 -11.18
C PHE A 30 8.13 -20.87 -9.74
N CYS A 31 7.17 -21.20 -8.88
CA CYS A 31 7.46 -21.63 -7.52
C CYS A 31 8.34 -22.89 -7.50
N ARG A 32 8.08 -23.89 -8.34
CA ARG A 32 8.90 -25.12 -8.39
C ARG A 32 10.32 -24.85 -8.88
N LEU A 33 10.45 -23.90 -9.79
CA LEU A 33 11.65 -23.63 -10.57
C LEU A 33 12.51 -22.51 -9.99
N ARG A 34 12.03 -21.78 -8.98
CA ARG A 34 12.78 -20.68 -8.35
C ARG A 34 14.13 -21.14 -7.76
N PRO A 35 15.15 -20.26 -7.74
CA PRO A 35 16.41 -20.52 -7.04
C PRO A 35 16.20 -20.87 -5.55
N LEU A 36 17.08 -21.69 -4.98
CA LEU A 36 16.95 -22.24 -3.63
C LEU A 36 16.75 -21.17 -2.53
N TRP A 37 17.35 -19.99 -2.69
CA TRP A 37 17.29 -18.87 -1.74
C TRP A 37 16.08 -17.95 -1.94
N VAL A 38 15.28 -18.15 -2.99
CA VAL A 38 14.00 -17.46 -3.16
C VAL A 38 12.96 -18.27 -2.40
N VAL A 39 12.52 -17.75 -1.26
CA VAL A 39 11.51 -18.40 -0.41
C VAL A 39 10.12 -17.96 -0.90
N PRO A 40 9.16 -18.88 -1.08
CA PRO A 40 7.82 -18.51 -1.50
C PRO A 40 7.10 -17.86 -0.31
N SER A 41 6.49 -16.69 -0.54
CA SER A 41 5.70 -16.01 0.49
C SER A 41 4.53 -16.91 0.91
N ARG A 42 4.43 -17.18 2.21
CA ARG A 42 3.28 -17.86 2.82
C ARG A 42 2.09 -16.92 2.85
N ASP A 43 0.88 -17.44 2.98
CA ASP A 43 -0.30 -16.60 3.12
C ASP A 43 -0.24 -15.72 4.38
N SER A 44 0.35 -16.24 5.46
CA SER A 44 0.63 -15.49 6.68
C SER A 44 1.55 -14.27 6.48
N ASP A 45 2.44 -14.32 5.48
CA ASP A 45 3.38 -13.22 5.20
C ASP A 45 2.67 -12.03 4.54
N ARG A 46 1.46 -12.26 4.00
CA ARG A 46 0.66 -11.26 3.26
C ARG A 46 -0.23 -10.41 4.17
N ASP A 47 -0.49 -10.87 5.39
CA ASP A 47 -1.38 -10.22 6.35
C ASP A 47 -0.65 -9.31 7.35
N THR A 48 0.62 -8.98 7.09
CA THR A 48 1.45 -8.17 8.01
C THR A 48 1.86 -6.83 7.39
N CYS A 49 1.75 -5.76 8.17
CA CYS A 49 2.12 -4.42 7.72
C CYS A 49 3.64 -4.23 7.86
N ALA A 50 4.35 -4.07 6.74
CA ALA A 50 5.80 -3.83 6.71
C ALA A 50 6.18 -2.34 6.88
N CYS A 51 5.39 -1.55 7.62
CA CYS A 51 5.70 -0.13 7.80
C CYS A 51 6.82 0.07 8.84
N LYS A 52 7.56 1.17 8.69
CA LYS A 52 8.60 1.59 9.64
C LYS A 52 8.13 1.58 11.10
N LEU A 53 6.88 1.98 11.35
CA LEU A 53 6.30 1.99 12.71
C LEU A 53 6.12 0.57 13.27
N HIS A 54 5.55 -0.36 12.49
CA HIS A 54 5.41 -1.78 12.88
C HIS A 54 6.77 -2.44 13.12
N GLU A 55 7.71 -2.26 12.19
CA GLU A 55 9.03 -2.86 12.30
C GLU A 55 9.81 -2.34 13.51
N ASN A 56 9.78 -1.02 13.73
CA ASN A 56 10.49 -0.40 14.84
C ASN A 56 9.94 -0.84 16.20
N ILE A 57 8.61 -0.86 16.36
CA ILE A 57 8.03 -1.30 17.62
C ILE A 57 8.26 -2.79 17.87
N GLN A 58 8.27 -3.61 16.81
CA GLN A 58 8.65 -5.02 16.92
C GLN A 58 10.10 -5.19 17.40
N PHE A 59 11.04 -4.38 16.91
CA PHE A 59 12.42 -4.42 17.40
C PHE A 59 12.52 -4.02 18.87
N ILE A 60 11.78 -3.01 19.32
CA ILE A 60 11.73 -2.61 20.72
C ILE A 60 11.17 -3.75 21.58
N VAL A 61 10.01 -4.31 21.20
CA VAL A 61 9.37 -5.43 21.90
C VAL A 61 10.30 -6.64 22.00
N ASN A 62 10.97 -7.02 20.91
CA ASN A 62 11.91 -8.12 20.92
C ASN A 62 13.07 -7.89 21.91
N THR A 63 13.58 -6.66 22.00
CA THR A 63 14.61 -6.32 22.98
C THR A 63 14.07 -6.38 24.40
N LEU A 64 12.89 -5.83 24.66
CA LEU A 64 12.25 -5.85 25.98
C LEU A 64 11.97 -7.27 26.48
N ILE A 65 11.64 -8.20 25.58
CA ILE A 65 11.47 -9.62 25.93
C ILE A 65 12.81 -10.28 26.24
N ARG A 66 13.86 -9.97 25.46
CA ARG A 66 15.21 -10.49 25.70
C ARG A 66 15.73 -10.10 27.10
N VAL A 67 15.43 -8.89 27.56
CA VAL A 67 15.75 -8.43 28.92
C VAL A 67 14.67 -8.75 29.95
N LYS A 68 13.66 -9.56 29.59
CA LYS A 68 12.58 -10.05 30.46
C LYS A 68 11.69 -8.96 31.09
N VAL A 69 11.56 -7.82 30.42
CA VAL A 69 10.61 -6.76 30.77
C VAL A 69 9.20 -7.06 30.24
N LEU A 70 9.11 -7.74 29.09
CA LEU A 70 7.86 -8.20 28.49
C LEU A 70 7.89 -9.73 28.31
N GLU A 71 6.70 -10.35 28.28
CA GLU A 71 6.55 -11.81 28.17
C GLU A 71 6.11 -12.27 26.77
N THR A 72 5.36 -11.46 26.03
CA THR A 72 4.78 -11.85 24.72
C THR A 72 5.42 -11.11 23.56
N HIS A 73 5.72 -11.85 22.48
CA HIS A 73 6.18 -11.29 21.20
C HIS A 73 5.03 -10.76 20.32
N SER A 74 3.78 -11.05 20.69
CA SER A 74 2.61 -10.74 19.88
C SER A 74 2.21 -9.26 20.06
N LEU A 75 2.44 -8.45 19.04
CA LEU A 75 1.99 -7.04 19.04
C LEU A 75 0.47 -6.90 19.24
N LYS A 76 -0.31 -7.86 18.74
CA LYS A 76 -1.77 -7.90 18.95
C LYS A 76 -2.11 -8.04 20.43
N GLU A 77 -1.45 -8.95 21.13
CA GLU A 77 -1.67 -9.15 22.56
C GLU A 77 -1.22 -7.93 23.37
N ILE A 78 -0.06 -7.35 23.01
CA ILE A 78 0.44 -6.12 23.65
C ILE A 78 -0.56 -4.97 23.49
N VAL A 79 -1.11 -4.79 22.29
CA VAL A 79 -2.14 -3.78 22.02
C VAL A 79 -3.37 -4.06 22.89
N ASN A 80 -3.90 -5.29 22.90
CA ASN A 80 -5.06 -5.66 23.70
C ASN A 80 -4.85 -5.42 25.20
N LEU A 81 -3.65 -5.70 25.71
CA LEU A 81 -3.29 -5.45 27.11
C LEU A 81 -3.17 -3.94 27.40
N SER A 82 -2.83 -3.11 26.41
CA SER A 82 -2.62 -1.67 26.60
C SER A 82 -3.91 -0.84 26.70
N VAL A 83 -5.05 -1.40 26.32
CA VAL A 83 -6.34 -0.67 26.30
C VAL A 83 -7.45 -1.42 27.03
N CYS A 84 -8.58 -0.76 27.28
CA CYS A 84 -9.77 -1.42 27.83
C CYS A 84 -10.49 -2.27 26.77
N ASN A 85 -10.59 -1.76 25.54
CA ASN A 85 -11.19 -2.44 24.41
C ASN A 85 -10.41 -2.06 23.14
N SER A 86 -9.87 -3.04 22.42
CA SER A 86 -9.12 -2.82 21.18
C SER A 86 -9.99 -2.59 19.95
N GLU A 87 -11.30 -2.81 20.07
CA GLU A 87 -12.29 -2.49 19.04
C GLU A 87 -12.94 -1.10 19.25
N ASP A 88 -12.63 -0.43 20.36
CA ASP A 88 -13.15 0.90 20.68
C ASP A 88 -12.20 2.00 20.19
N LEU A 89 -12.76 2.95 19.44
CA LEU A 89 -12.03 4.07 18.86
C LEU A 89 -11.36 4.93 19.94
N ASP A 90 -12.09 5.30 20.98
CA ASP A 90 -11.59 6.18 22.03
C ASP A 90 -10.46 5.53 22.85
N CYS A 91 -10.55 4.22 23.10
CA CYS A 91 -9.49 3.45 23.70
C CYS A 91 -8.21 3.48 22.85
N MET A 92 -8.33 3.17 21.56
CA MET A 92 -7.19 3.06 20.65
C MET A 92 -6.56 4.41 20.31
N TYR A 93 -7.37 5.49 20.30
CA TYR A 93 -6.93 6.87 20.08
C TYR A 93 -6.47 7.58 21.36
N GLY A 94 -6.47 6.90 22.51
CA GLY A 94 -6.02 7.47 23.78
C GLY A 94 -6.98 8.51 24.40
N ARG A 95 -8.24 8.54 23.95
CA ARG A 95 -9.30 9.43 24.46
C ARG A 95 -10.07 8.83 25.63
N CYS A 96 -10.01 7.53 25.82
CA CYS A 96 -10.66 6.82 26.93
C CYS A 96 -10.06 7.22 28.28
N GLN A 97 -10.89 7.70 29.20
CA GLN A 97 -10.46 8.14 30.54
C GLN A 97 -9.89 7.02 31.42
N LYS A 98 -10.23 5.75 31.13
CA LYS A 98 -9.79 4.59 31.91
C LYS A 98 -8.40 4.10 31.51
N CYS A 99 -8.17 3.89 30.20
CA CYS A 99 -6.89 3.36 29.72
C CYS A 99 -5.89 4.43 29.26
N SER A 100 -6.27 5.70 29.09
CA SER A 100 -5.32 6.76 28.74
C SER A 100 -4.20 6.96 29.76
N LYS A 101 -4.45 6.58 31.03
CA LYS A 101 -3.47 6.63 32.12
C LYS A 101 -2.82 5.28 32.42
N LYS A 102 -3.13 4.24 31.64
CA LYS A 102 -2.62 2.89 31.88
C LYS A 102 -1.20 2.79 31.37
N GLU A 103 -0.26 2.56 32.29
CA GLU A 103 1.12 2.21 31.92
C GLU A 103 1.23 0.70 31.71
N MET A 104 1.78 0.30 30.56
CA MET A 104 2.01 -1.11 30.24
C MET A 104 3.19 -1.70 31.00
N ILE A 105 4.23 -0.88 31.21
CA ILE A 105 5.43 -1.25 31.95
C ILE A 105 5.49 -0.29 33.13
N ASP A 106 5.40 -0.83 34.35
CA ASP A 106 5.54 -0.01 35.56
C ASP A 106 6.98 0.49 35.65
N ARG A 107 7.12 1.80 35.39
CA ARG A 107 8.40 2.50 35.39
C ARG A 107 9.03 2.52 36.78
N ASN A 108 8.27 2.33 37.85
CA ASN A 108 8.76 2.36 39.21
C ASN A 108 8.98 0.97 39.79
N SER A 109 8.65 -0.08 39.03
CA SER A 109 8.96 -1.45 39.43
C SER A 109 10.47 -1.65 39.50
N GLY A 110 10.94 -2.32 40.56
CA GLY A 110 12.33 -2.78 40.67
C GLY A 110 12.65 -4.00 39.80
N ASN A 111 11.80 -4.28 38.80
CA ASN A 111 11.83 -5.52 38.03
C ASN A 111 12.89 -5.50 36.91
N TYR A 112 13.47 -4.34 36.62
CA TYR A 112 14.54 -4.19 35.63
C TYR A 112 15.49 -3.04 36.01
N ASP A 113 16.76 -3.15 35.61
CA ASP A 113 17.74 -2.09 35.82
C ASP A 113 17.64 -1.05 34.72
N LYS A 114 17.12 0.14 35.06
CA LYS A 114 17.00 1.27 34.12
C LYS A 114 18.33 1.70 33.51
N LYS A 115 19.45 1.46 34.19
CA LYS A 115 20.79 1.85 33.77
C LYS A 115 21.48 0.77 32.93
N GLU A 116 20.88 -0.42 32.82
CA GLU A 116 21.39 -1.48 31.96
C GLU A 116 21.52 -0.97 30.52
N GLU A 117 22.68 -1.19 29.90
CA GLU A 117 22.90 -0.82 28.51
C GLU A 117 22.40 -1.93 27.60
N VAL A 118 21.53 -1.57 26.64
CA VAL A 118 20.93 -2.50 25.69
C VAL A 118 21.14 -2.04 24.25
N THR A 119 21.15 -2.99 23.33
CA THR A 119 21.20 -2.72 21.88
C THR A 119 19.93 -3.20 21.18
N TRP A 120 19.46 -2.44 20.20
CA TRP A 120 18.29 -2.80 19.40
C TRP A 120 18.43 -2.28 17.97
N PHE A 121 17.74 -2.90 17.04
CA PHE A 121 17.67 -2.40 15.67
C PHE A 121 16.57 -1.37 15.51
N GLN A 122 16.76 -0.41 14.60
CA GLN A 122 15.71 0.51 14.20
C GLN A 122 15.89 0.91 12.74
N TRP A 123 14.79 0.97 12.00
CA TRP A 123 14.77 1.68 10.73
C TRP A 123 14.80 3.18 10.99
N ILE A 124 15.80 3.86 10.46
CA ILE A 124 15.98 5.31 10.56
C ILE A 124 16.16 5.92 9.19
N THR A 125 15.77 7.19 9.07
CA THR A 125 15.83 7.93 7.82
C THR A 125 16.96 8.94 7.93
N LYS A 126 18.04 8.73 7.17
CA LYS A 126 19.24 9.58 7.12
C LYS A 126 19.28 10.34 5.80
N LYS A 127 19.80 11.57 5.82
CA LYS A 127 20.15 12.31 4.60
C LYS A 127 21.63 12.14 4.34
N GLU A 128 21.99 11.65 3.17
CA GLU A 128 23.38 11.54 2.72
C GLU A 128 23.53 12.28 1.40
N LYS A 129 24.65 12.98 1.25
CA LYS A 129 25.04 13.56 -0.03
C LYS A 129 25.60 12.48 -0.94
N ARG A 130 25.05 12.34 -2.15
CA ARG A 130 25.65 11.49 -3.19
C ARG A 130 25.74 12.25 -4.49
N ILE A 131 26.81 11.97 -5.22
CA ILE A 131 26.97 12.47 -6.59
C ILE A 131 26.12 11.58 -7.49
N VAL A 132 25.03 12.13 -8.02
CA VAL A 132 24.16 11.47 -8.99
C VAL A 132 24.29 12.23 -10.30
N LYS A 133 24.80 11.56 -11.35
CA LYS A 133 24.98 12.17 -12.68
C LYS A 133 25.71 13.53 -12.60
N THR A 134 26.86 13.56 -11.92
CA THR A 134 27.76 14.73 -11.77
C THR A 134 27.28 15.87 -10.85
N GLU A 135 26.08 15.78 -10.28
CA GLU A 135 25.56 16.76 -9.32
C GLU A 135 25.48 16.17 -7.90
N GLU A 136 25.86 16.97 -6.89
CA GLU A 136 25.67 16.60 -5.49
C GLU A 136 24.19 16.73 -5.12
N LYS A 137 23.55 15.61 -4.80
CA LYS A 137 22.14 15.58 -4.37
C LYS A 137 22.04 15.01 -2.96
N ASP A 138 21.20 15.64 -2.14
CA ASP A 138 20.79 15.11 -0.85
C ASP A 138 19.83 13.94 -1.09
N ILE A 139 20.30 12.73 -0.83
CA ILE A 139 19.48 11.53 -0.92
C ILE A 139 18.98 11.17 0.47
N THR A 140 17.67 10.94 0.58
CA THR A 140 17.06 10.41 1.79
C THR A 140 17.09 8.89 1.73
N LEU A 141 17.80 8.26 2.68
CA LEU A 141 17.98 6.81 2.77
C LEU A 141 17.32 6.31 4.04
N THR A 142 16.50 5.26 3.91
CA THR A 142 16.00 4.52 5.06
C THR A 142 16.86 3.28 5.25
N VAL A 143 17.55 3.21 6.38
CA VAL A 143 18.50 2.14 6.70
C VAL A 143 18.15 1.51 8.05
N LYS A 144 18.39 0.21 8.17
CA LYS A 144 18.33 -0.49 9.45
C LYS A 144 19.65 -0.25 10.16
N ASP A 145 19.59 0.37 11.32
CA ASP A 145 20.75 0.71 12.13
C ASP A 145 20.68 0.03 13.49
N GLU A 146 21.83 -0.26 14.08
CA GLU A 146 21.92 -0.77 15.45
C GLU A 146 22.10 0.42 16.41
N MET A 147 21.15 0.58 17.31
CA MET A 147 21.12 1.60 18.33
C MET A 147 21.62 1.02 19.65
N LYS A 148 22.22 1.87 20.49
CA LYS A 148 22.64 1.54 21.86
C LYS A 148 22.12 2.60 22.82
N GLY A 149 21.73 2.20 24.02
CA GLY A 149 21.26 3.12 25.04
C GLY A 149 20.80 2.42 26.32
N ALA A 150 20.47 3.22 27.33
CA ALA A 150 19.96 2.71 28.61
C ALA A 150 18.56 2.11 28.46
N LEU A 151 18.29 1.00 29.16
CA LEU A 151 17.01 0.29 29.14
C LEU A 151 15.84 1.18 29.55
N GLY A 152 16.03 2.08 30.51
CA GLY A 152 14.99 3.06 30.90
C GLY A 152 14.52 3.92 29.73
N LEU A 153 15.45 4.41 28.90
CA LEU A 153 15.11 5.22 27.72
C LEU A 153 14.38 4.40 26.64
N LEU A 154 14.69 3.10 26.54
CA LEU A 154 14.00 2.21 25.62
C LEU A 154 12.55 1.96 26.06
N VAL A 155 12.29 1.86 27.37
CA VAL A 155 10.93 1.73 27.92
C VAL A 155 10.11 3.02 27.71
N ASP A 156 10.74 4.19 27.87
CA ASP A 156 10.08 5.46 27.58
C ASP A 156 9.70 5.56 26.09
N ARG A 157 10.65 5.22 25.21
CA ARG A 157 10.39 5.16 23.76
C ARG A 157 9.31 4.15 23.40
N PHE A 158 9.29 2.98 24.04
CA PHE A 158 8.23 2.00 23.84
C PHE A 158 6.86 2.60 24.16
N SER A 159 6.75 3.34 25.27
CA SER A 159 5.50 3.98 25.67
C SER A 159 5.01 5.00 24.63
N GLU A 160 5.91 5.85 24.13
CA GLU A 160 5.62 6.85 23.10
C GLU A 160 5.24 6.21 21.76
N GLU A 161 6.02 5.22 21.29
CA GLU A 161 5.74 4.53 20.03
C GLU A 161 4.43 3.72 20.12
N MET A 162 4.08 3.17 21.29
CA MET A 162 2.83 2.46 21.52
C MET A 162 1.59 3.35 21.31
N GLU A 163 1.64 4.63 21.66
CA GLU A 163 0.49 5.54 21.44
C GLU A 163 0.16 5.68 19.96
N MET A 164 1.17 5.94 19.13
CA MET A 164 1.02 6.02 17.69
C MET A 164 0.70 4.65 17.07
N PHE A 165 1.29 3.59 17.63
CA PHE A 165 1.09 2.23 17.15
C PHE A 165 -0.34 1.75 17.32
N ARG A 166 -1.01 2.04 18.45
CA ARG A 166 -2.42 1.69 18.66
C ARG A 166 -3.31 2.31 17.58
N ILE A 167 -3.16 3.61 17.32
CA ILE A 167 -3.93 4.31 16.29
C ILE A 167 -3.71 3.65 14.92
N HIS A 168 -2.45 3.39 14.58
CA HIS A 168 -2.08 2.73 13.32
C HIS A 168 -2.66 1.32 13.20
N TYR A 169 -2.57 0.52 14.26
CA TYR A 169 -3.10 -0.84 14.34
C TYR A 169 -4.62 -0.86 14.17
N PHE A 170 -5.33 -0.01 14.90
CA PHE A 170 -6.79 0.12 14.80
C PHE A 170 -7.24 0.53 13.41
N ASN A 171 -6.57 1.52 12.81
CA ASN A 171 -6.90 2.00 11.48
C ASN A 171 -6.76 0.92 10.42
N ILE A 172 -5.67 0.15 10.44
CA ILE A 172 -5.47 -0.96 9.50
C ILE A 172 -6.54 -2.03 9.70
N ASP A 173 -6.79 -2.47 10.93
CA ASP A 173 -7.79 -3.50 11.20
C ASP A 173 -9.19 -3.06 10.74
N ASN A 174 -9.57 -1.83 11.08
CA ASN A 174 -10.85 -1.27 10.70
C ASN A 174 -10.99 -1.09 9.17
N GLN A 175 -9.93 -0.64 8.48
CA GLN A 175 -9.93 -0.51 7.02
C GLN A 175 -10.01 -1.87 6.32
N LEU A 176 -9.33 -2.90 6.83
CA LEU A 176 -9.44 -4.28 6.31
C LEU A 176 -10.84 -4.86 6.54
N LYS A 177 -11.42 -4.64 7.73
CA LYS A 177 -12.80 -5.04 8.03
C LYS A 177 -13.78 -4.38 7.06
N TYR A 178 -13.64 -3.06 6.87
CA TYR A 178 -14.45 -2.30 5.91
C TYR A 178 -14.31 -2.86 4.48
N PHE A 179 -13.08 -3.09 4.01
CA PHE A 179 -12.82 -3.63 2.67
C PHE A 179 -13.46 -5.02 2.46
N ARG A 180 -13.33 -5.93 3.44
CA ARG A 180 -13.92 -7.26 3.37
C ARG A 180 -15.44 -7.20 3.32
N GLN A 181 -16.05 -6.42 4.23
CA GLN A 181 -17.49 -6.19 4.26
C GLN A 181 -17.99 -5.55 2.96
N LEU A 182 -17.24 -4.59 2.39
CA LEU A 182 -17.60 -3.96 1.12
C LEU A 182 -17.64 -5.00 0.02
N LYS A 183 -16.56 -5.78 -0.12
CA LYS A 183 -16.45 -6.84 -1.14
C LYS A 183 -17.55 -7.90 -1.00
N GLU A 184 -17.96 -8.24 0.21
CA GLU A 184 -19.02 -9.22 0.49
C GLU A 184 -20.44 -8.67 0.23
N ASN A 185 -20.64 -7.35 0.31
CA ASN A 185 -21.96 -6.70 0.24
C ASN A 185 -22.10 -5.70 -0.92
N LEU A 186 -21.27 -5.83 -1.97
CA LEU A 186 -21.37 -5.02 -3.19
C LEU A 186 -22.76 -5.15 -3.82
N GLN A 187 -23.39 -4.01 -4.12
CA GLN A 187 -24.66 -3.99 -4.83
C GLN A 187 -24.45 -4.16 -6.34
N GLN A 188 -25.52 -4.49 -7.07
CA GLN A 188 -25.46 -4.76 -8.52
C GLN A 188 -24.99 -3.55 -9.35
N ASN A 189 -25.23 -2.34 -8.86
CA ASN A 189 -24.83 -1.07 -9.48
C ASN A 189 -23.48 -0.54 -8.95
N GLU A 190 -22.74 -1.36 -8.20
CA GLU A 190 -21.48 -0.99 -7.57
C GLU A 190 -20.32 -1.87 -8.06
N THR A 191 -19.12 -1.31 -8.09
CA THR A 191 -17.89 -2.10 -8.24
C THR A 191 -16.76 -1.53 -7.40
N LEU A 192 -15.81 -2.40 -7.07
CA LEU A 192 -14.66 -2.11 -6.24
C LEU A 192 -13.38 -2.24 -7.08
N ILE A 193 -12.67 -1.14 -7.22
CA ILE A 193 -11.38 -1.08 -7.89
C ILE A 193 -10.28 -1.06 -6.82
N HIS A 194 -9.56 -2.16 -6.69
CA HIS A 194 -8.36 -2.26 -5.86
C HIS A 194 -7.13 -1.99 -6.72
N VAL A 195 -6.42 -0.89 -6.43
CA VAL A 195 -5.30 -0.40 -7.24
C VAL A 195 -4.02 -0.25 -6.43
N ASP A 196 -2.91 -0.69 -7.02
CA ASP A 196 -1.56 -0.33 -6.59
C ASP A 196 -0.87 0.38 -7.76
N PHE A 197 -0.31 1.56 -7.48
CA PHE A 197 0.51 2.26 -8.45
C PHE A 197 1.98 1.96 -8.16
N SER A 198 2.56 1.09 -8.98
CA SER A 198 3.95 0.69 -8.84
C SER A 198 4.71 0.90 -10.14
N GLU A 199 5.95 1.38 -10.06
CA GLU A 199 6.89 1.39 -11.20
C GLU A 199 7.32 -0.03 -11.62
N ASN A 200 6.87 -1.07 -10.91
CA ASN A 200 7.44 -2.41 -10.91
C ASN A 200 6.31 -3.45 -10.75
N PHE A 201 5.73 -3.86 -11.88
CA PHE A 201 4.48 -4.63 -11.92
C PHE A 201 4.66 -6.14 -11.67
N VAL A 202 3.84 -6.68 -10.76
CA VAL A 202 3.38 -8.09 -10.79
C VAL A 202 1.87 -8.07 -10.72
N CYS A 203 1.20 -8.51 -11.78
CA CYS A 203 -0.22 -8.83 -11.70
C CYS A 203 -0.36 -10.20 -11.05
N LYS A 204 -0.93 -10.24 -9.83
CA LYS A 204 -1.34 -11.51 -9.21
C LYS A 204 -2.77 -11.81 -9.63
N LEU A 205 -3.05 -13.10 -9.86
CA LEU A 205 -4.42 -13.61 -10.00
C LEU A 205 -5.20 -13.22 -8.73
N GLY A 206 -6.21 -12.38 -8.87
CA GLY A 206 -7.21 -12.18 -7.82
C GLY A 206 -7.99 -13.48 -7.65
N TYR A 207 -7.80 -14.17 -6.52
CA TYR A 207 -8.66 -15.29 -6.16
C TYR A 207 -10.03 -14.74 -5.75
N GLY A 208 -10.97 -14.85 -6.68
CA GLY A 208 -12.40 -14.58 -6.51
C GLY A 208 -13.09 -14.94 -7.82
N GLU A 209 -14.24 -15.60 -7.76
CA GLU A 209 -14.94 -16.15 -8.94
C GLU A 209 -15.34 -15.08 -9.98
N ASN A 210 -15.15 -13.78 -9.70
CA ASN A 210 -15.46 -12.64 -10.59
C ASN A 210 -14.39 -11.52 -10.61
N ALA A 211 -13.10 -11.81 -10.34
CA ALA A 211 -12.07 -10.78 -10.32
C ALA A 211 -11.53 -10.44 -11.73
N TYR A 212 -11.74 -9.20 -12.20
CA TYR A 212 -11.12 -8.68 -13.42
C TYR A 212 -9.77 -8.02 -13.10
N SER A 213 -8.69 -8.60 -13.61
CA SER A 213 -7.34 -8.05 -13.43
C SER A 213 -6.96 -7.19 -14.63
N PHE A 214 -6.35 -6.03 -14.40
CA PHE A 214 -5.89 -5.15 -15.46
C PHE A 214 -4.48 -4.60 -15.18
N SER A 215 -3.81 -4.13 -16.23
CA SER A 215 -2.58 -3.36 -16.14
C SER A 215 -2.50 -2.38 -17.29
N SER A 216 -2.17 -1.14 -16.98
CA SER A 216 -1.95 -0.09 -17.98
C SER A 216 -0.44 0.15 -18.12
N VAL A 217 0.07 0.09 -19.33
CA VAL A 217 1.49 0.24 -19.65
C VAL A 217 1.71 1.50 -20.49
N SER A 218 2.80 2.21 -20.25
CA SER A 218 3.17 3.43 -20.98
C SER A 218 4.68 3.56 -21.09
N ASP A 219 5.14 4.27 -22.12
CA ASP A 219 6.51 4.71 -22.33
C ASP A 219 6.82 6.02 -21.57
N SER A 220 5.84 6.56 -20.83
CA SER A 220 6.01 7.72 -19.95
C SER A 220 6.65 7.31 -18.62
N PHE A 221 7.63 8.08 -18.17
CA PHE A 221 8.26 7.94 -16.84
C PHE A 221 7.58 8.80 -15.76
N GLU A 222 6.49 9.49 -16.12
CA GLU A 222 5.71 10.28 -15.18
C GLU A 222 4.95 9.37 -14.20
N HIS A 223 5.15 9.64 -12.91
CA HIS A 223 4.57 8.89 -11.80
C HIS A 223 3.74 9.79 -10.87
N GLY A 224 3.44 11.00 -11.36
CA GLY A 224 2.57 11.95 -10.69
C GLY A 224 1.09 11.60 -10.81
N LEU A 225 0.27 12.34 -10.08
CA LEU A 225 -1.19 12.18 -10.05
C LEU A 225 -1.85 12.06 -11.43
N CYS A 226 -1.46 12.95 -12.36
CA CYS A 226 -2.04 13.02 -13.70
C CYS A 226 -1.81 11.71 -14.45
N ALA A 227 -0.62 11.13 -14.29
CA ALA A 227 -0.29 9.85 -14.88
C ALA A 227 -1.22 8.77 -14.33
N ILE A 228 -1.38 8.66 -13.01
CA ILE A 228 -2.26 7.67 -12.35
C ILE A 228 -3.67 7.68 -12.94
N TRP A 229 -4.31 8.85 -13.00
CA TRP A 229 -5.65 8.96 -13.57
C TRP A 229 -5.68 8.65 -15.07
N THR A 230 -4.64 9.05 -15.81
CA THR A 230 -4.51 8.68 -17.24
C THR A 230 -4.40 7.16 -17.40
N PHE A 231 -3.69 6.47 -16.51
CA PHE A 231 -3.60 5.02 -16.49
C PHE A 231 -4.91 4.32 -16.12
N LEU A 232 -5.80 4.99 -15.37
CA LEU A 232 -7.11 4.47 -15.00
C LEU A 232 -8.17 4.71 -16.09
N ASN A 233 -8.03 5.75 -16.92
CA ASN A 233 -9.04 6.10 -17.93
C ASN A 233 -9.48 4.92 -18.81
N PRO A 234 -8.58 4.08 -19.40
CA PRO A 234 -9.01 2.97 -20.25
C PRO A 234 -9.87 1.94 -19.51
N LEU A 235 -9.52 1.64 -18.24
CA LEU A 235 -10.31 0.75 -17.40
C LEU A 235 -11.69 1.35 -17.13
N LEU A 236 -11.74 2.63 -16.79
CA LEU A 236 -12.98 3.31 -16.41
C LEU A 236 -13.93 3.44 -17.62
N ASP A 237 -13.39 3.76 -18.80
CA ASP A 237 -14.15 3.77 -20.05
C ASP A 237 -14.65 2.35 -20.38
N GLU A 238 -13.85 1.30 -20.15
CA GLU A 238 -14.28 -0.09 -20.35
C GLU A 238 -15.39 -0.50 -19.37
N ILE A 239 -15.29 -0.11 -18.10
CA ILE A 239 -16.33 -0.37 -17.08
C ILE A 239 -17.64 0.27 -17.53
N GLN A 240 -17.60 1.52 -17.98
CA GLN A 240 -18.77 2.24 -18.46
C GLN A 240 -19.43 1.55 -19.67
N ILE A 241 -18.62 1.04 -20.60
CA ILE A 241 -19.12 0.35 -21.81
C ILE A 241 -19.68 -1.03 -21.48
N LYS A 242 -18.97 -1.83 -20.67
CA LYS A 242 -19.35 -3.22 -20.38
C LYS A 242 -20.42 -3.34 -19.31
N TYR A 243 -20.48 -2.40 -18.38
CA TYR A 243 -21.35 -2.43 -17.22
C TYR A 243 -22.08 -1.08 -17.06
N PRO A 244 -23.00 -0.74 -17.98
CA PRO A 244 -23.68 0.55 -17.98
C PRO A 244 -24.56 0.81 -16.75
N ASP A 245 -24.96 -0.25 -16.04
CA ASP A 245 -25.75 -0.17 -14.81
C ASP A 245 -24.90 0.17 -13.56
N ILE A 246 -23.57 0.22 -13.70
CA ILE A 246 -22.68 0.62 -12.62
C ILE A 246 -22.69 2.15 -12.49
N HIS A 247 -23.23 2.61 -11.37
CA HIS A 247 -23.29 4.03 -11.03
C HIS A 247 -22.39 4.39 -9.85
N THR A 248 -21.71 3.41 -9.26
CA THR A 248 -20.89 3.60 -8.06
C THR A 248 -19.58 2.85 -8.17
N LEU A 249 -18.48 3.60 -8.04
CA LEU A 249 -17.13 3.08 -8.03
C LEU A 249 -16.49 3.30 -6.66
N HIS A 250 -16.14 2.21 -5.99
CA HIS A 250 -15.35 2.23 -4.77
C HIS A 250 -13.87 2.08 -5.13
N PHE A 251 -13.02 3.01 -4.68
CA PHE A 251 -11.57 2.92 -4.89
C PHE A 251 -10.87 2.47 -3.62
N PHE A 252 -10.02 1.46 -3.72
CA PHE A 252 -9.16 1.00 -2.64
C PHE A 252 -7.70 1.03 -3.09
N SER A 253 -6.85 1.78 -2.38
CA SER A 253 -5.45 2.01 -2.74
C SER A 253 -4.54 2.05 -1.53
N ASP A 254 -3.26 1.68 -1.70
CA ASP A 254 -2.20 1.81 -0.69
C ASP A 254 -1.96 3.25 -0.17
N GLY A 255 -2.56 4.24 -0.82
CA GLY A 255 -2.75 5.59 -0.32
C GLY A 255 -1.49 6.44 -0.13
N PRO A 256 -0.42 6.33 -0.94
CA PRO A 256 0.76 7.18 -0.79
C PRO A 256 0.37 8.66 -0.88
N SER A 257 0.87 9.45 0.07
CA SER A 257 0.48 10.84 0.23
C SER A 257 0.80 11.71 -0.99
N THR A 258 1.85 11.34 -1.74
CA THR A 258 2.26 12.01 -2.99
C THR A 258 1.31 11.78 -4.15
N GLN A 259 0.37 10.84 -4.02
CA GLN A 259 -0.55 10.43 -5.07
C GLN A 259 -2.00 10.66 -4.66
N TYR A 260 -2.46 10.03 -3.58
CA TYR A 260 -3.88 9.99 -3.22
C TYR A 260 -4.29 11.02 -2.16
N LYS A 261 -3.43 11.31 -1.17
CA LYS A 261 -3.71 12.30 -0.11
C LYS A 261 -3.20 13.70 -0.48
N GLN A 262 -3.70 14.25 -1.58
CA GLN A 262 -3.35 15.59 -2.04
C GLN A 262 -4.50 16.29 -2.76
N LYS A 263 -4.45 17.63 -2.77
CA LYS A 263 -5.45 18.52 -3.37
C LYS A 263 -5.78 18.20 -4.84
N GLY A 264 -4.79 17.79 -5.63
CA GLY A 264 -5.01 17.44 -7.03
C GLY A 264 -5.90 16.21 -7.18
N ASN A 265 -5.71 15.20 -6.32
CA ASN A 265 -6.51 13.97 -6.38
C ASN A 265 -7.97 14.24 -6.03
N PHE A 266 -8.19 15.12 -5.05
CA PHE A 266 -9.52 15.55 -4.64
C PHE A 266 -10.24 16.24 -5.80
N PHE A 267 -9.54 17.15 -6.48
CA PHE A 267 -10.07 17.80 -7.66
C PHE A 267 -10.38 16.80 -8.77
N LEU A 268 -9.45 15.89 -9.10
CA LEU A 268 -9.67 14.90 -10.17
C LEU A 268 -10.81 13.95 -9.83
N GLN A 269 -10.88 13.40 -8.62
CA GLN A 269 -11.96 12.52 -8.19
C GLN A 269 -13.33 13.20 -8.29
N ASN A 270 -13.41 14.49 -7.97
CA ASN A 270 -14.65 15.25 -8.09
C ASN A 270 -14.97 15.64 -9.56
N SER A 271 -13.94 15.94 -10.35
CA SER A 271 -14.07 16.33 -11.77
C SER A 271 -14.34 15.15 -12.69
N TRP A 272 -14.05 13.92 -12.24
CA TRP A 272 -14.26 12.69 -13.01
C TRP A 272 -15.72 12.25 -13.05
N GLN A 273 -16.66 13.05 -12.53
CA GLN A 273 -18.08 12.91 -12.86
C GLN A 273 -18.30 13.24 -14.35
N LYS A 274 -17.87 12.34 -15.24
CA LYS A 274 -18.51 12.21 -16.55
C LYS A 274 -19.96 11.87 -16.26
N GLU A 275 -20.86 12.62 -16.88
CA GLU A 275 -22.32 12.54 -16.79
C GLU A 275 -22.78 11.10 -16.44
N ASP A 276 -23.39 10.94 -15.25
CA ASP A 276 -24.08 9.74 -14.73
C ASP A 276 -23.31 8.68 -13.89
N ILE A 277 -22.07 8.89 -13.44
CA ILE A 277 -21.40 8.00 -12.47
C ILE A 277 -21.13 8.73 -11.14
N HIS A 278 -21.74 8.25 -10.05
CA HIS A 278 -21.47 8.72 -8.69
C HIS A 278 -20.22 8.00 -8.13
N LEU A 279 -19.34 8.72 -7.44
CA LEU A 279 -18.11 8.17 -6.83
C LEU A 279 -18.22 8.17 -5.30
N PRO A 280 -18.98 7.25 -4.68
CA PRO A 280 -18.91 7.10 -3.24
C PRO A 280 -17.71 6.21 -2.86
N ALA A 281 -16.90 6.72 -1.94
CA ALA A 281 -15.84 6.03 -1.20
C ALA A 281 -14.56 5.65 -1.98
N ALA A 282 -13.62 6.60 -2.07
CA ALA A 282 -12.19 6.28 -2.11
C ALA A 282 -11.71 6.04 -0.67
N THR A 283 -11.36 4.79 -0.36
CA THR A 283 -10.77 4.41 0.93
C THR A 283 -9.29 4.14 0.72
N SER A 284 -8.43 4.93 1.35
CA SER A 284 -6.98 4.78 1.25
C SER A 284 -6.47 3.85 2.36
N MET A 285 -5.96 2.66 2.04
CA MET A 285 -5.21 1.82 2.95
C MET A 285 -4.01 1.16 2.30
N LYS A 286 -2.86 1.32 2.95
CA LYS A 286 -1.56 0.71 2.69
C LYS A 286 -1.57 -0.82 2.81
N VAL A 287 -1.95 -1.54 1.75
CA VAL A 287 -1.66 -2.97 1.60
C VAL A 287 -0.36 -3.10 0.81
N ALA A 288 0.60 -3.87 1.34
CA ALA A 288 1.79 -4.22 0.59
C ALA A 288 1.41 -5.19 -0.55
N MET A 289 1.28 -4.68 -1.76
CA MET A 289 1.34 -5.51 -2.96
C MET A 289 2.82 -5.73 -3.31
N GLU A 290 3.26 -6.99 -3.27
CA GLU A 290 4.62 -7.37 -3.65
C GLU A 290 4.88 -7.03 -5.14
N LYS A 291 5.96 -6.30 -5.40
CA LYS A 291 6.35 -5.72 -6.70
C LYS A 291 7.25 -6.66 -7.53
N ALA A 292 7.15 -6.51 -8.85
CA ALA A 292 8.00 -6.97 -9.98
C ALA A 292 8.84 -8.24 -9.86
N LEU A 293 8.45 -9.29 -10.60
CA LEU A 293 9.40 -10.24 -11.23
C LEU A 293 8.76 -10.98 -12.42
N LEU A 294 7.45 -11.25 -12.36
CA LEU A 294 6.76 -12.11 -13.33
C LEU A 294 6.63 -11.49 -14.74
N MET A 295 6.44 -10.18 -14.84
CA MET A 295 6.20 -9.51 -16.13
C MET A 295 7.48 -9.27 -16.92
N VAL A 296 8.56 -8.84 -16.25
CA VAL A 296 9.92 -8.77 -16.83
C VAL A 296 10.33 -10.14 -17.37
N LEU A 297 10.02 -11.18 -16.60
CA LEU A 297 10.24 -12.56 -17.00
C LEU A 297 9.41 -12.96 -18.23
N MET A 298 8.13 -12.59 -18.29
CA MET A 298 7.26 -12.88 -19.43
C MET A 298 7.75 -12.21 -20.72
N VAL A 299 8.22 -10.96 -20.65
CA VAL A 299 8.84 -10.26 -21.80
C VAL A 299 10.05 -11.05 -22.30
N HIS A 300 10.95 -11.40 -21.40
CA HIS A 300 12.18 -12.10 -21.79
C HIS A 300 11.92 -13.50 -22.37
N LEU A 301 10.90 -14.22 -21.86
CA LEU A 301 10.50 -15.51 -22.43
C LEU A 301 9.98 -15.36 -23.87
N ARG A 302 9.28 -14.26 -24.18
CA ARG A 302 8.81 -13.99 -25.54
C ARG A 302 9.97 -13.62 -26.48
N GLU A 303 10.92 -12.82 -26.01
CA GLU A 303 12.17 -12.54 -26.73
C GLU A 303 12.95 -13.83 -27.04
N LEU A 304 13.09 -14.73 -26.06
CA LEU A 304 13.73 -16.05 -26.24
C LEU A 304 12.95 -16.96 -27.22
N GLN A 305 11.64 -16.75 -27.38
CA GLN A 305 10.80 -17.43 -28.36
C GLN A 305 10.85 -16.78 -29.75
N GLY A 306 11.62 -15.70 -29.92
CA GLY A 306 11.81 -14.99 -31.18
C GLY A 306 10.78 -13.87 -31.43
N GLU A 307 10.05 -13.45 -30.41
CA GLU A 307 9.19 -12.25 -30.48
C GLU A 307 9.95 -11.02 -29.95
N ASP A 308 10.20 -10.05 -30.82
CA ASP A 308 10.80 -8.77 -30.41
C ASP A 308 9.77 -7.84 -29.78
N ILE A 309 9.98 -7.50 -28.50
CA ILE A 309 9.18 -6.50 -27.76
C ILE A 309 10.03 -5.25 -27.60
N ILE A 310 9.78 -4.25 -28.43
CA ILE A 310 10.61 -3.04 -28.53
C ILE A 310 9.91 -1.78 -28.03
N ASP A 311 8.60 -1.85 -27.82
CA ASP A 311 7.76 -0.74 -27.38
C ASP A 311 6.51 -1.23 -26.61
N THR A 312 5.73 -0.30 -26.08
CA THR A 312 4.49 -0.61 -25.34
C THR A 312 3.43 -1.28 -26.21
N ALA A 313 3.33 -0.88 -27.49
CA ALA A 313 2.36 -1.42 -28.42
C ALA A 313 2.64 -2.90 -28.74
N SER A 314 3.90 -3.24 -29.03
CA SER A 314 4.36 -4.62 -29.22
C SER A 314 4.19 -5.45 -27.96
N PHE A 315 4.46 -4.87 -26.78
CA PHE A 315 4.18 -5.51 -25.50
C PHE A 315 2.69 -5.86 -25.37
N VAL A 316 1.79 -4.88 -25.48
CA VAL A 316 0.34 -5.13 -25.36
C VAL A 316 -0.10 -6.15 -26.41
N LYS A 317 0.35 -6.04 -27.66
CA LYS A 317 0.01 -6.99 -28.72
C LYS A 317 0.48 -8.43 -28.46
N SER A 318 1.67 -8.62 -27.88
CA SER A 318 2.21 -9.95 -27.58
C SER A 318 1.46 -10.66 -26.44
N PHE A 319 0.88 -9.89 -25.52
CA PHE A 319 0.21 -10.43 -24.33
C PHE A 319 -1.32 -10.33 -24.35
N ASN A 320 -1.90 -9.48 -25.19
CA ASN A 320 -3.35 -9.32 -25.30
C ASN A 320 -3.92 -10.38 -26.27
N GLY A 321 -4.87 -11.20 -25.80
CA GLY A 321 -5.54 -12.24 -26.60
C GLY A 321 -4.86 -13.62 -26.64
N LYS A 322 -3.78 -13.85 -25.88
CA LYS A 322 -3.14 -15.17 -25.73
C LYS A 322 -2.79 -15.44 -24.27
N ASP A 323 -3.54 -16.33 -23.63
CA ASP A 323 -3.23 -16.96 -22.33
C ASP A 323 -3.11 -16.06 -21.08
N SER A 324 -3.49 -14.78 -21.14
CA SER A 324 -3.50 -13.88 -19.98
C SER A 324 -4.91 -13.58 -19.47
N ASN A 325 -5.17 -13.85 -18.19
CA ASN A 325 -6.38 -13.40 -17.48
C ASN A 325 -6.31 -11.91 -17.06
N VAL A 326 -5.31 -11.18 -17.55
CA VAL A 326 -5.07 -9.76 -17.25
C VAL A 326 -5.28 -8.94 -18.51
N ALA A 327 -6.19 -7.97 -18.43
CA ALA A 327 -6.40 -6.99 -19.48
C ALA A 327 -5.26 -5.98 -19.53
N LEU A 328 -4.72 -5.74 -20.71
CA LEU A 328 -3.62 -4.82 -20.92
C LEU A 328 -4.08 -3.60 -21.71
N PHE A 329 -3.83 -2.43 -21.16
CA PHE A 329 -4.11 -1.15 -21.80
C PHE A 329 -2.81 -0.44 -22.15
N GLU A 330 -2.70 0.05 -23.37
CA GLU A 330 -1.63 0.97 -23.74
C GLU A 330 -2.06 2.41 -23.42
N VAL A 331 -1.15 3.18 -22.81
CA VAL A 331 -1.37 4.59 -22.49
C VAL A 331 -0.28 5.44 -23.14
N SER A 332 -0.77 6.41 -23.91
CA SER A 332 -0.06 7.54 -24.48
C SER A 332 0.92 8.33 -23.61
N ARG A 333 2.23 8.45 -23.90
CA ARG A 333 3.00 9.59 -23.32
C ARG A 333 2.32 10.93 -23.59
N LYS A 334 1.81 11.13 -24.81
CA LYS A 334 1.08 12.35 -25.18
C LYS A 334 -0.17 12.58 -24.33
N GLU A 335 -0.86 11.51 -23.94
CA GLU A 335 -2.06 11.60 -23.09
C GLU A 335 -1.69 11.99 -21.65
N VAL A 336 -0.61 11.40 -21.14
CA VAL A 336 -0.08 11.73 -19.80
C VAL A 336 0.36 13.20 -19.73
N GLU A 337 1.10 13.67 -20.74
CA GLU A 337 1.56 15.07 -20.84
C GLU A 337 0.38 16.06 -20.95
N LYS A 338 -0.63 15.72 -21.76
CA LYS A 338 -1.85 16.53 -21.90
C LYS A 338 -2.57 16.71 -20.56
N ASN A 339 -2.80 15.62 -19.83
CA ASN A 339 -3.47 15.67 -18.53
C ASN A 339 -2.63 16.38 -17.46
N SER A 340 -1.30 16.27 -17.53
CA SER A 340 -0.40 17.01 -16.66
C SER A 340 -0.53 18.52 -16.82
N THR A 341 -0.61 18.99 -18.07
CA THR A 341 -0.78 20.41 -18.41
C THR A 341 -2.09 20.99 -17.86
N ILE A 342 -3.17 20.21 -17.84
CA ILE A 342 -4.48 20.66 -17.31
C ILE A 342 -4.35 20.98 -15.81
N LEU A 343 -3.76 20.08 -15.02
CA LEU A 343 -3.62 20.26 -13.59
C LEU A 343 -2.62 21.35 -13.21
N SER A 344 -1.53 21.52 -13.95
CA SER A 344 -0.54 22.57 -13.68
C SER A 344 -1.12 23.99 -13.82
N ASN A 345 -2.16 24.13 -14.63
CA ASN A 345 -2.83 25.42 -14.85
C ASN A 345 -3.89 25.74 -13.78
N LEU A 346 -4.18 24.81 -12.86
CA LEU A 346 -5.19 24.99 -11.82
C LEU A 346 -4.56 25.42 -10.49
N ASN A 347 -5.06 26.52 -9.94
CA ASN A 347 -4.66 27.00 -8.62
C ASN A 347 -5.51 26.33 -7.52
N LEU A 348 -5.17 25.07 -7.19
CA LEU A 348 -5.86 24.31 -6.16
C LEU A 348 -5.38 24.69 -4.75
N LYS A 349 -6.33 24.83 -3.81
CA LYS A 349 -6.05 25.02 -2.38
C LYS A 349 -5.87 23.68 -1.67
N THR A 350 -4.96 23.63 -0.70
CA THR A 350 -4.77 22.45 0.15
C THR A 350 -5.91 22.35 1.15
N VAL A 351 -6.47 21.15 1.31
CA VAL A 351 -7.50 20.88 2.32
C VAL A 351 -6.81 20.62 3.67
N PRO A 352 -7.19 21.33 4.76
CA PRO A 352 -6.64 21.07 6.09
C PRO A 352 -6.84 19.61 6.52
N CYS A 353 -5.93 19.09 7.33
CA CYS A 353 -6.01 17.73 7.89
C CYS A 353 -6.08 16.57 6.86
N THR A 354 -5.71 16.81 5.60
CA THR A 354 -5.67 15.78 4.53
C THR A 354 -5.01 14.45 4.96
N LEU A 355 -3.95 14.48 5.75
CA LEU A 355 -3.25 13.26 6.18
C LEU A 355 -4.04 12.41 7.18
N LYS A 356 -4.99 13.02 7.91
CA LYS A 356 -5.88 12.33 8.87
C LYS A 356 -7.07 11.66 8.19
N MET A 357 -7.44 12.11 6.98
CA MET A 357 -8.54 11.56 6.21
C MET A 357 -8.22 10.12 5.80
N GLN A 358 -9.14 9.19 6.04
CA GLN A 358 -8.99 7.77 5.67
C GLN A 358 -9.97 7.35 4.57
N GLN A 359 -11.11 8.02 4.49
CA GLN A 359 -12.13 7.78 3.48
C GLN A 359 -12.61 9.11 2.90
N LEU A 360 -12.78 9.16 1.59
CA LEU A 360 -13.30 10.31 0.84
C LEU A 360 -14.46 9.88 -0.02
N PHE A 361 -15.51 10.67 -0.12
CA PHE A 361 -16.65 10.37 -0.97
C PHE A 361 -17.27 11.64 -1.52
N THR A 362 -17.81 11.53 -2.72
CA THR A 362 -18.41 12.65 -3.45
C THR A 362 -19.87 12.32 -3.69
N THR A 363 -20.76 13.17 -3.20
CA THR A 363 -22.22 13.06 -3.38
C THR A 363 -22.73 14.01 -4.48
N ALA A 364 -22.01 15.10 -4.73
CA ALA A 364 -22.33 16.09 -5.76
C ALA A 364 -21.06 16.69 -6.37
N PHE A 365 -21.18 17.19 -7.61
CA PHE A 365 -20.11 17.95 -8.25
C PHE A 365 -19.69 19.14 -7.38
N GLY A 366 -18.40 19.32 -7.19
CA GLY A 366 -17.80 20.35 -6.32
C GLY A 366 -17.79 20.03 -4.82
N GLU A 367 -18.46 18.97 -4.36
CA GLU A 367 -18.52 18.60 -2.95
C GLU A 367 -17.68 17.36 -2.65
N ILE A 368 -16.87 17.43 -1.60
CA ILE A 368 -16.09 16.29 -1.10
C ILE A 368 -16.34 16.17 0.38
N GLU A 369 -16.76 14.99 0.78
CA GLU A 369 -16.91 14.60 2.17
C GLU A 369 -15.81 13.63 2.55
N TYR A 370 -15.45 13.61 3.84
CA TYR A 370 -14.40 12.75 4.34
C TYR A 370 -14.77 12.15 5.68
N ARG A 371 -14.12 11.03 6.01
CA ARG A 371 -14.14 10.43 7.34
C ARG A 371 -12.72 10.22 7.83
N ASP A 372 -12.51 10.48 9.11
CA ASP A 372 -11.25 10.18 9.80
C ASP A 372 -11.03 8.67 9.95
N ILE A 373 -12.10 7.86 9.85
CA ILE A 373 -12.08 6.40 9.90
C ILE A 373 -13.11 5.84 8.91
N SER A 374 -12.74 4.77 8.20
CA SER A 374 -13.65 4.08 7.25
C SER A 374 -14.81 3.39 7.98
N CYS A 375 -16.05 3.64 7.60
CA CYS A 375 -17.21 2.95 8.20
C CYS A 375 -18.43 2.96 7.29
N PHE A 376 -19.40 2.06 7.53
CA PHE A 376 -20.69 2.01 6.80
C PHE A 376 -21.82 2.81 7.46
N CYS A 377 -21.54 3.56 8.54
CA CYS A 377 -22.56 4.31 9.25
C CYS A 377 -23.32 5.25 8.30
N ARG A 378 -24.65 5.13 8.26
CA ARG A 378 -25.55 6.06 7.55
C ARG A 378 -25.53 7.42 8.25
N LYS A 379 -25.65 8.50 7.48
CA LYS A 379 -25.74 9.88 8.00
C LYS A 379 -26.95 10.13 8.91
N ASP A 380 -27.95 9.25 8.87
CA ASP A 380 -29.16 9.40 9.68
C ASP A 380 -28.94 8.87 11.10
N GLY A 381 -28.21 9.64 11.91
CA GLY A 381 -28.54 9.92 13.31
C GLY A 381 -28.97 8.80 14.26
N GLN A 382 -28.61 7.53 14.01
CA GLN A 382 -28.80 6.44 14.97
C GLN A 382 -27.53 5.58 15.04
N HIS A 383 -26.44 6.22 15.44
CA HIS A 383 -25.54 5.60 16.40
C HIS A 383 -25.36 6.54 17.58
N SER A 384 -25.68 6.03 18.76
CA SER A 384 -25.34 6.62 20.04
C SER A 384 -23.82 6.77 20.13
N GLY A 385 -23.34 8.00 20.04
CA GLY A 385 -22.00 8.40 20.51
C GLY A 385 -21.04 8.92 19.45
N HIS A 386 -20.75 10.22 19.59
CA HIS A 386 -19.47 10.89 19.33
C HIS A 386 -19.31 11.62 17.97
N GLU A 387 -19.65 12.91 18.01
CA GLU A 387 -19.11 14.01 17.18
C GLU A 387 -17.62 14.25 17.43
#